data_AF-A0AAD5UUS1-F1
#
_entry.id   AF-A0AAD5UUS1-F1
#
_cell.length_a   1.000
_cell.length_b   1.000
_cell.length_c   1.000
_cell.angle_alpha   90.00
_cell.angle_beta   90.00
_cell.angle_gamma   90.00
#
_symmetry.space_group_name_H-M   'P 1'
#
loop_
_entity.id
_entity.type
_entity.pdbx_description
1 polymer ?
#
loop_
_entity_poly.entity_id
_entity_poly.type
_entity_poly.pdbx_seq_one_letter_code
_entity_poly.pdbx_strand_id
1 'polypeptide(L)'
;MATPSTSSSSSPPATSVDLIFFLVPADASKPIRSFAKLRELVRKVLLEDTVQALIQQIEKDYNAEPGTAFLWKARDYLLVDALYRKVREKPVYMFDFCDSVDPHERIISILQPSESDDLTFIITYVPRAQQVSQVPATQADSEKTEHYHYLEMVKNFATLCLAARDLPTPSSACKPSSYLTNQRSEYALLDGREGGHPSDRSTMANPIELYHPAFALFRSIVEDSESKVPDDLVRETAKLRRHLSNVESEEDPRHDVIEASFPNLFQTPFRISVNADSPDLAALCPTGLIDEAALCVVDIKAELGDSGDPALRGSFQYRQFWLQEKPQSVHNAACPSFIVGVAGPWLVVLGAVFTDGVIVQRLSDYMWLGCSRVLDDRNMVITRTLYALRCALKALKTYYQDLEFTHEILNRQRFFPFVTLYIDPETKEEVKFNFVDKMQHDQTCVTFLAIRERDAQRIVVKFAARYGKQGKCTSIWRKKQLAPALLYCGPVVQGSGGFGDLRMVVMDYIDGQTLFRIYKGQDLPNSVFDKIQESLDILHDGGYVFGDLRRPNVMLMNGEGPLESRIRFIDFDWAGKEGEVRYPLNLSSRIEKVAKVMEWEIVQREHEDRLLEAMKGPHGP
;
A
#
# COMPACT_ATOMS: atom_id res chain seq x y z
N MET A 1 -68.54 15.27 -38.06
CA MET A 1 -68.47 13.81 -37.86
C MET A 1 -67.42 13.25 -38.81
N ALA A 2 -66.57 12.36 -38.30
CA ALA A 2 -65.74 11.39 -39.02
C ALA A 2 -64.61 11.88 -39.96
N THR A 3 -63.39 11.45 -39.61
CA THR A 3 -62.12 11.24 -40.37
C THR A 3 -62.32 10.46 -41.69
N PRO A 4 -61.40 10.43 -42.71
CA PRO A 4 -59.96 10.06 -42.56
C PRO A 4 -58.89 10.51 -43.60
N SER A 5 -57.61 10.24 -43.23
CA SER A 5 -56.39 9.91 -44.03
C SER A 5 -55.78 10.98 -44.99
N THR A 6 -54.46 11.18 -45.21
CA THR A 6 -53.24 10.35 -45.19
C THR A 6 -51.94 11.21 -45.07
N SER A 7 -50.87 10.57 -44.57
CA SER A 7 -49.41 10.78 -44.82
C SER A 7 -48.73 12.14 -44.57
N SER A 8 -47.82 12.17 -43.58
CA SER A 8 -46.40 12.37 -43.90
C SER A 8 -45.54 11.64 -42.87
N SER A 9 -44.75 10.69 -43.38
CA SER A 9 -43.65 10.06 -42.67
C SER A 9 -42.52 11.06 -42.49
N SER A 10 -42.17 11.38 -41.26
CA SER A 10 -40.79 11.76 -40.93
C SER A 10 -40.32 10.77 -39.87
N SER A 11 -39.51 9.81 -40.30
CA SER A 11 -38.65 9.07 -39.38
C SER A 11 -37.76 10.08 -38.66
N PRO A 12 -37.63 10.03 -37.32
CA PRO A 12 -36.63 10.82 -36.63
C PRO A 12 -35.24 10.43 -37.16
N PRO A 13 -34.27 11.37 -37.20
CA PRO A 13 -32.92 11.08 -37.67
C PRO A 13 -32.36 9.93 -36.83
N ALA A 14 -31.88 8.88 -37.49
CA ALA A 14 -31.27 7.75 -36.81
C ALA A 14 -29.91 8.21 -36.28
N THR A 15 -29.84 8.58 -35.00
CA THR A 15 -28.61 8.87 -34.27
C THR A 15 -27.65 7.68 -34.45
N SER A 16 -26.46 7.92 -35.02
CA SER A 16 -25.45 6.87 -35.21
C SER A 16 -24.46 6.93 -34.05
N VAL A 17 -24.48 5.89 -33.20
CA VAL A 17 -23.44 5.70 -32.17
C VAL A 17 -22.27 4.96 -32.80
N ASP A 18 -21.11 5.61 -32.86
CA ASP A 18 -19.86 5.01 -33.35
C ASP A 18 -19.04 4.47 -32.15
N LEU A 19 -18.55 3.24 -32.27
CA LEU A 19 -17.57 2.69 -31.31
C LEU A 19 -16.23 2.48 -31.95
N ILE A 20 -15.21 2.83 -31.17
CA ILE A 20 -13.82 2.75 -31.56
C ILE A 20 -13.11 1.88 -30.52
N PHE A 21 -12.65 0.70 -30.95
CA PHE A 21 -11.90 -0.23 -30.10
C PHE A 21 -10.41 0.17 -30.07
N PHE A 22 -9.81 0.20 -28.88
CA PHE A 22 -8.36 0.29 -28.71
C PHE A 22 -7.83 -1.00 -28.10
N LEU A 23 -6.94 -1.66 -28.84
CA LEU A 23 -6.00 -2.60 -28.26
C LEU A 23 -4.89 -1.79 -27.60
N VAL A 24 -4.62 -2.04 -26.32
CA VAL A 24 -3.35 -1.67 -25.69
C VAL A 24 -2.44 -2.90 -25.83
N PRO A 25 -1.63 -3.04 -26.89
CA PRO A 25 -0.73 -4.17 -27.00
C PRO A 25 0.34 -4.07 -25.91
N ALA A 26 0.76 -5.21 -25.35
CA ALA A 26 1.92 -5.33 -24.47
C ALA A 26 3.26 -4.97 -25.16
N ASP A 27 3.23 -4.66 -26.46
CA ASP A 27 4.36 -4.32 -27.31
C ASP A 27 4.00 -3.06 -28.13
N ALA A 28 4.71 -1.96 -27.85
CA ALA A 28 4.45 -0.63 -28.42
C ALA A 28 4.72 -0.52 -29.94
N SER A 29 5.21 -1.59 -30.58
CA SER A 29 5.52 -1.61 -32.02
C SER A 29 4.34 -2.04 -32.93
N LYS A 30 3.21 -2.48 -32.37
CA LYS A 30 2.07 -3.03 -33.14
C LYS A 30 0.98 -1.98 -33.45
N PRO A 31 0.41 -1.96 -34.68
CA PRO A 31 -0.59 -0.98 -35.07
C PRO A 31 -1.95 -1.20 -34.39
N ILE A 32 -2.58 -0.10 -33.98
CA ILE A 32 -3.96 -0.06 -33.46
C ILE A 32 -4.91 -0.51 -34.59
N ARG A 33 -5.87 -1.40 -34.30
CA ARG A 33 -6.88 -1.88 -35.27
C ARG A 33 -8.28 -1.42 -34.86
N SER A 34 -9.06 -0.90 -35.81
CA SER A 34 -10.47 -0.55 -35.62
C SER A 34 -11.40 -1.70 -36.04
N PHE A 35 -12.51 -1.86 -35.33
CA PHE A 35 -13.64 -2.72 -35.73
C PHE A 35 -14.93 -1.91 -35.51
N ALA A 36 -15.82 -1.85 -36.50
CA ALA A 36 -16.99 -0.98 -36.45
C ALA A 36 -18.25 -1.71 -35.94
N LYS A 37 -19.04 -0.97 -35.12
CA LYS A 37 -20.49 -1.07 -34.81
C LYS A 37 -20.95 -1.82 -33.55
N LEU A 38 -21.41 -1.05 -32.55
CA LEU A 38 -22.22 -1.51 -31.40
C LEU A 38 -23.43 -2.38 -31.81
N ARG A 39 -24.00 -2.11 -32.99
CA ARG A 39 -25.29 -2.69 -33.41
C ARG A 39 -25.28 -4.21 -33.53
N GLU A 40 -24.14 -4.85 -33.73
CA GLU A 40 -24.04 -6.32 -33.70
C GLU A 40 -23.78 -6.87 -32.29
N LEU A 41 -23.01 -6.18 -31.46
CA LEU A 41 -22.75 -6.61 -30.08
C LEU A 41 -23.99 -6.44 -29.18
N VAL A 42 -24.72 -5.33 -29.33
CA VAL A 42 -26.01 -5.06 -28.65
C VAL A 42 -27.15 -5.93 -29.22
N ARG A 43 -26.94 -6.68 -30.31
CA ARG A 43 -27.89 -7.75 -30.68
C ARG A 43 -27.71 -9.01 -29.82
N LYS A 44 -26.54 -9.21 -29.22
CA LYS A 44 -26.24 -10.36 -28.37
C LYS A 44 -26.52 -10.09 -26.88
N VAL A 45 -26.63 -8.83 -26.49
CA VAL A 45 -26.87 -8.36 -25.11
C VAL A 45 -28.14 -7.50 -25.14
N LEU A 46 -29.13 -7.78 -24.29
CA LEU A 46 -30.39 -7.03 -24.30
C LEU A 46 -30.12 -5.58 -23.86
N LEU A 47 -30.84 -4.60 -24.43
CA LEU A 47 -30.72 -3.18 -24.03
C LEU A 47 -31.02 -2.96 -22.54
N GLU A 48 -31.76 -3.88 -21.92
CA GLU A 48 -32.09 -3.89 -20.49
C GLU A 48 -30.98 -4.48 -19.61
N ASP A 49 -29.96 -5.11 -20.20
CA ASP A 49 -28.81 -5.65 -19.47
C ASP A 49 -27.85 -4.52 -19.03
N THR A 50 -26.95 -4.85 -18.11
CA THR A 50 -25.97 -3.92 -17.57
C THR A 50 -24.76 -3.74 -18.48
N VAL A 51 -24.06 -2.61 -18.34
CA VAL A 51 -22.77 -2.34 -18.98
C VAL A 51 -21.75 -3.44 -18.67
N GLN A 52 -21.79 -4.02 -17.46
CA GLN A 52 -20.97 -5.17 -17.08
C GLN A 52 -21.21 -6.40 -17.96
N ALA A 53 -22.46 -6.69 -18.33
CA ALA A 53 -22.79 -7.80 -19.21
C ALA A 53 -22.23 -7.58 -20.62
N LEU A 54 -22.26 -6.33 -21.10
CA LEU A 54 -21.63 -5.94 -22.36
C LEU A 54 -20.11 -6.10 -22.30
N ILE A 55 -19.46 -5.64 -21.21
CA ILE A 55 -18.02 -5.79 -20.98
C ILE A 55 -17.61 -7.26 -20.98
N GLN A 56 -18.32 -8.13 -20.25
CA GLN A 56 -18.03 -9.56 -20.22
C GLN A 56 -18.19 -10.22 -21.60
N GLN A 57 -19.19 -9.80 -22.37
CA GLN A 57 -19.39 -10.29 -23.74
C GLN A 57 -18.25 -9.82 -24.67
N ILE A 58 -17.74 -8.60 -24.49
CA ILE A 58 -16.55 -8.09 -25.19
C ILE A 58 -15.31 -8.90 -24.81
N GLU A 59 -15.07 -9.13 -23.52
CA GLU A 59 -13.91 -9.90 -23.05
C GLU A 59 -13.89 -11.31 -23.67
N LYS A 60 -15.07 -11.92 -23.78
CA LYS A 60 -15.27 -13.21 -24.45
C LYS A 60 -15.03 -13.14 -25.95
N ASP A 61 -15.64 -12.18 -26.64
CA ASP A 61 -15.56 -12.07 -28.11
C ASP A 61 -14.15 -11.66 -28.59
N TYR A 62 -13.36 -10.97 -27.75
CA TYR A 62 -12.01 -10.49 -28.08
C TYR A 62 -10.87 -11.19 -27.32
N ASN A 63 -11.16 -12.27 -26.59
CA ASN A 63 -10.16 -13.03 -25.82
C ASN A 63 -9.31 -12.16 -24.87
N ALA A 64 -9.95 -11.18 -24.23
CA ALA A 64 -9.34 -10.35 -23.20
C ALA A 64 -9.24 -11.12 -21.88
N GLU A 65 -8.36 -10.68 -20.97
CA GLU A 65 -8.40 -11.17 -19.60
C GLU A 65 -9.70 -10.71 -18.90
N PRO A 66 -10.45 -11.62 -18.24
CA PRO A 66 -11.68 -11.24 -17.53
C PRO A 66 -11.42 -10.15 -16.49
N GLY A 67 -12.21 -9.08 -16.51
CA GLY A 67 -12.06 -7.91 -15.64
C GLY A 67 -11.01 -6.88 -16.09
N THR A 68 -10.49 -6.99 -17.32
CA THR A 68 -9.51 -6.04 -17.87
C THR A 68 -10.08 -5.14 -18.96
N ALA A 69 -11.33 -5.37 -19.38
CA ALA A 69 -11.99 -4.49 -20.34
C ALA A 69 -12.77 -3.37 -19.63
N PHE A 70 -12.63 -2.15 -20.15
CA PHE A 70 -13.33 -0.96 -19.66
C PHE A 70 -14.03 -0.24 -20.81
N LEU A 71 -15.22 0.29 -20.51
CA LEU A 71 -16.00 1.13 -21.44
C LEU A 71 -15.91 2.59 -20.99
N TRP A 72 -15.55 3.45 -21.94
CA TRP A 72 -15.40 4.89 -21.77
C TRP A 72 -16.39 5.63 -22.68
N LYS A 73 -16.92 6.75 -22.20
CA LYS A 73 -17.76 7.67 -22.98
C LYS A 73 -16.97 8.94 -23.24
N ALA A 74 -16.73 9.30 -24.51
CA ALA A 74 -16.04 10.55 -24.81
C ALA A 74 -16.89 11.77 -24.41
N ARG A 75 -16.25 12.82 -23.88
CA ARG A 75 -16.93 14.09 -23.51
C ARG A 75 -17.36 14.89 -24.73
N ASP A 76 -16.62 14.76 -25.83
CA ASP A 76 -16.92 15.35 -27.14
C ASP A 76 -17.06 14.23 -28.19
N TYR A 77 -17.80 14.47 -29.27
CA TYR A 77 -17.77 13.58 -30.43
C TYR A 77 -16.36 13.54 -31.05
N LEU A 78 -15.78 12.35 -31.19
CA LEU A 78 -14.41 12.18 -31.68
C LEU A 78 -14.40 11.34 -32.95
N LEU A 79 -14.00 11.96 -34.06
CA LEU A 79 -13.61 11.25 -35.27
C LEU A 79 -12.40 10.35 -34.97
N VAL A 80 -12.41 9.14 -35.54
CA VAL A 80 -11.34 8.14 -35.36
C VAL A 80 -9.95 8.73 -35.60
N ASP A 81 -9.75 9.48 -36.69
CA ASP A 81 -8.44 10.05 -37.02
C ASP A 81 -7.97 11.14 -36.03
N ALA A 82 -8.91 11.89 -35.44
CA ALA A 82 -8.61 12.89 -34.41
C ALA A 82 -8.24 12.23 -33.08
N LEU A 83 -8.92 11.14 -32.73
CA LEU A 83 -8.62 10.32 -31.57
C LEU A 83 -7.25 9.62 -31.71
N TYR A 84 -6.93 9.08 -32.89
CA TYR A 84 -5.62 8.48 -33.17
C TYR A 84 -4.46 9.49 -33.04
N ARG A 85 -4.64 10.75 -33.46
CA ARG A 85 -3.63 11.79 -33.22
C ARG A 85 -3.50 12.14 -31.75
N LYS A 86 -4.62 12.31 -31.03
CA LYS A 86 -4.61 12.57 -29.58
C LYS A 86 -3.86 11.50 -28.78
N VAL A 87 -4.06 10.23 -29.11
CA VAL A 87 -3.39 9.09 -28.45
C VAL A 87 -1.90 8.95 -28.83
N ARG A 88 -1.49 9.46 -30.01
CA ARG A 88 -0.12 9.28 -30.54
C ARG A 88 0.82 10.45 -30.26
N GLU A 89 0.31 11.68 -30.18
CA GLU A 89 1.13 12.90 -30.05
C GLU A 89 1.47 13.28 -28.59
N LYS A 90 0.78 12.69 -27.61
CA LYS A 90 1.06 12.76 -26.15
C LYS A 90 0.56 11.46 -25.47
N PRO A 91 1.10 11.04 -24.32
CA PRO A 91 0.49 9.98 -23.52
C PRO A 91 -0.78 10.54 -22.85
N VAL A 92 -1.87 10.60 -23.62
CA VAL A 92 -3.18 11.07 -23.15
C VAL A 92 -3.93 9.87 -22.61
N TYR A 93 -4.28 9.89 -21.33
CA TYR A 93 -5.12 8.85 -20.75
C TYR A 93 -6.56 9.02 -21.21
N MET A 94 -7.31 7.93 -21.22
CA MET A 94 -8.72 7.98 -21.60
C MET A 94 -9.50 8.98 -20.71
N PHE A 95 -9.13 9.14 -19.44
CA PHE A 95 -9.72 10.08 -18.48
C PHE A 95 -9.60 11.57 -18.85
N ASP A 96 -8.62 11.93 -19.68
CA ASP A 96 -8.38 13.32 -20.04
C ASP A 96 -9.51 13.87 -20.94
N PHE A 97 -10.21 12.99 -21.65
CA PHE A 97 -11.26 13.38 -22.60
C PHE A 97 -12.47 12.43 -22.63
N CYS A 98 -12.50 11.41 -21.75
CA CYS A 98 -13.63 10.51 -21.58
C CYS A 98 -14.05 10.40 -20.11
N ASP A 99 -15.31 10.07 -19.92
CA ASP A 99 -15.92 9.71 -18.64
C ASP A 99 -16.03 8.18 -18.53
N SER A 100 -15.80 7.66 -17.33
CA SER A 100 -16.01 6.24 -17.05
C SER A 100 -17.51 5.93 -17.03
N VAL A 101 -17.91 4.81 -17.62
CA VAL A 101 -19.30 4.36 -17.59
C VAL A 101 -19.50 3.40 -16.41
N ASP A 102 -20.54 3.62 -15.60
CA ASP A 102 -20.86 2.75 -14.47
C ASP A 102 -21.21 1.33 -14.97
N PRO A 103 -20.48 0.28 -14.55
CA PRO A 103 -20.74 -1.09 -14.97
C PRO A 103 -22.12 -1.63 -14.55
N HIS A 104 -22.75 -1.06 -13.53
CA HIS A 104 -24.08 -1.45 -13.07
C HIS A 104 -25.21 -0.72 -13.79
N GLU A 105 -24.90 0.33 -14.56
CA GLU A 105 -25.87 1.06 -15.36
C GLU A 105 -26.39 0.18 -16.50
N ARG A 106 -27.64 0.41 -16.91
CA ARG A 106 -28.23 -0.30 -18.06
C ARG A 106 -27.69 0.27 -19.36
N ILE A 107 -27.49 -0.61 -20.34
CA ILE A 107 -27.01 -0.24 -21.67
C ILE A 107 -27.98 0.77 -22.31
N ILE A 108 -29.29 0.65 -22.09
CA ILE A 108 -30.25 1.62 -22.62
C ILE A 108 -30.05 3.03 -22.05
N SER A 109 -29.65 3.18 -20.78
CA SER A 109 -29.48 4.48 -20.13
C SER A 109 -28.30 5.24 -20.71
N ILE A 110 -27.20 4.53 -21.00
CA ILE A 110 -26.01 5.14 -21.60
C ILE A 110 -26.21 5.51 -23.08
N LEU A 111 -27.19 4.87 -23.75
CA LEU A 111 -27.51 5.08 -25.17
C LEU A 111 -28.64 6.10 -25.39
N GLN A 112 -29.24 6.66 -24.34
CA GLN A 112 -30.25 7.70 -24.51
C GLN A 112 -29.58 8.99 -25.05
N PRO A 113 -30.09 9.57 -26.14
CA PRO A 113 -29.51 10.77 -26.73
C PRO A 113 -29.72 11.97 -25.79
N SER A 114 -28.66 12.70 -25.48
CA SER A 114 -28.77 14.12 -25.11
C SER A 114 -29.17 14.91 -26.36
N GLU A 115 -29.89 16.03 -26.20
CA GLU A 115 -30.46 16.83 -27.31
C GLU A 115 -29.41 17.46 -28.27
N SER A 116 -28.13 17.20 -28.07
CA SER A 116 -27.03 17.53 -28.97
C SER A 116 -25.97 16.44 -28.88
N ASP A 117 -25.50 15.99 -30.05
CA ASP A 117 -24.25 15.28 -30.36
C ASP A 117 -24.30 13.74 -30.54
N ASP A 118 -23.69 13.30 -31.65
CA ASP A 118 -23.35 11.90 -31.92
C ASP A 118 -22.42 11.37 -30.80
N LEU A 119 -22.64 10.14 -30.31
CA LEU A 119 -21.91 9.58 -29.17
C LEU A 119 -20.74 8.69 -29.63
N THR A 120 -19.54 8.92 -29.08
CA THR A 120 -18.37 8.05 -29.25
C THR A 120 -18.07 7.27 -27.97
N PHE A 121 -18.14 5.94 -28.03
CA PHE A 121 -17.66 5.09 -26.93
C PHE A 121 -16.35 4.40 -27.29
N ILE A 122 -15.46 4.33 -26.30
CA ILE A 122 -14.12 3.77 -26.44
C ILE A 122 -13.98 2.57 -25.51
N ILE A 123 -13.44 1.47 -26.02
CA ILE A 123 -13.20 0.25 -25.24
C ILE A 123 -11.70 -0.01 -25.16
N THR A 124 -11.19 -0.21 -23.95
CA THR A 124 -9.80 -0.58 -23.67
C THR A 124 -9.76 -1.94 -22.98
N TYR A 125 -8.87 -2.85 -23.40
CA TYR A 125 -8.69 -4.14 -22.74
C TYR A 125 -7.25 -4.68 -22.85
N VAL A 126 -6.90 -5.62 -21.96
CA VAL A 126 -5.62 -6.33 -21.99
C VAL A 126 -5.82 -7.71 -22.64
N PRO A 127 -5.15 -8.01 -23.77
CA PRO A 127 -5.26 -9.32 -24.40
C PRO A 127 -4.54 -10.38 -23.56
N ARG A 128 -5.10 -11.59 -23.46
CA ARG A 128 -4.42 -12.73 -22.84
C ARG A 128 -3.10 -13.05 -23.55
N ALA A 129 -2.04 -13.27 -22.78
CA ALA A 129 -0.80 -13.83 -23.30
C ALA A 129 -1.09 -15.24 -23.90
N GLN A 130 -0.58 -15.51 -25.10
CA GLN A 130 -0.73 -16.83 -25.73
C GLN A 130 0.02 -17.87 -24.87
N GLN A 131 -0.72 -18.72 -24.17
CA GLN A 131 -0.17 -19.86 -23.44
C GLN A 131 0.48 -20.84 -24.43
N VAL A 132 1.74 -21.21 -24.17
CA VAL A 132 2.37 -22.39 -24.74
C VAL A 132 1.70 -23.62 -24.13
N SER A 133 1.04 -24.40 -24.98
CA SER A 133 0.48 -25.75 -24.85
C SER A 133 0.23 -26.37 -23.45
N GLN A 134 -1.06 -26.45 -23.12
CA GLN A 134 -1.83 -27.52 -22.44
C GLN A 134 -1.17 -28.37 -21.33
N VAL A 135 -1.62 -28.15 -20.10
CA VAL A 135 -1.69 -29.14 -19.00
C VAL A 135 -3.18 -29.44 -18.69
N PRO A 136 -3.58 -30.68 -18.35
CA PRO A 136 -4.99 -31.07 -18.25
C PRO A 136 -5.76 -30.37 -17.12
N ALA A 137 -7.07 -30.25 -17.32
CA ALA A 137 -8.04 -29.40 -16.63
C ALA A 137 -8.38 -29.75 -15.16
N THR A 138 -7.45 -30.26 -14.36
CA THR A 138 -7.65 -30.52 -12.92
C THR A 138 -6.92 -29.53 -12.00
N GLN A 139 -6.15 -28.58 -12.54
CA GLN A 139 -5.42 -27.54 -11.80
C GLN A 139 -6.01 -26.12 -11.93
N ALA A 140 -7.09 -25.94 -12.70
CA ALA A 140 -7.59 -24.60 -13.08
C ALA A 140 -8.26 -23.79 -11.94
N ASP A 141 -8.55 -24.42 -10.79
CA ASP A 141 -9.13 -23.72 -9.63
C ASP A 141 -8.06 -23.31 -8.59
N SER A 142 -6.83 -23.85 -8.63
CA SER A 142 -5.76 -23.39 -7.73
C SER A 142 -5.04 -22.13 -8.24
N GLU A 143 -4.84 -22.00 -9.56
CA GLU A 143 -4.13 -20.84 -10.14
C GLU A 143 -4.95 -19.54 -10.15
N LYS A 144 -6.29 -19.62 -10.14
CA LYS A 144 -7.16 -18.42 -10.11
C LYS A 144 -7.06 -17.61 -8.81
N THR A 145 -6.49 -18.19 -7.75
CA THR A 145 -6.47 -17.56 -6.41
C THR A 145 -5.26 -16.66 -6.18
N GLU A 146 -4.24 -16.68 -7.05
CA GLU A 146 -2.89 -16.20 -6.71
C GLU A 146 -2.56 -14.73 -7.10
N HIS A 147 -3.53 -13.94 -7.59
CA HIS A 147 -3.32 -12.53 -7.96
C HIS A 147 -4.41 -11.56 -7.45
N TYR A 148 -5.26 -12.00 -6.51
CA TYR A 148 -6.39 -11.19 -6.05
C TYR A 148 -5.95 -9.91 -5.33
N HIS A 149 -4.88 -9.93 -4.52
CA HIS A 149 -4.57 -8.78 -3.68
C HIS A 149 -3.85 -7.67 -4.46
N TYR A 150 -2.97 -8.02 -5.42
CA TYR A 150 -2.37 -7.02 -6.30
C TYR A 150 -3.42 -6.24 -7.09
N LEU A 151 -4.38 -6.93 -7.70
CA LEU A 151 -5.46 -6.27 -8.45
C LEU A 151 -6.34 -5.40 -7.53
N GLU A 152 -6.58 -5.84 -6.30
CA GLU A 152 -7.27 -5.04 -5.28
C GLU A 152 -6.49 -3.77 -4.90
N MET A 153 -5.17 -3.86 -4.73
CA MET A 153 -4.30 -2.71 -4.47
C MET A 153 -4.32 -1.69 -5.62
N VAL A 154 -4.31 -2.17 -6.87
CA VAL A 154 -4.44 -1.32 -8.06
C VAL A 154 -5.81 -0.63 -8.08
N LYS A 155 -6.90 -1.36 -7.77
CA LYS A 155 -8.24 -0.80 -7.66
C LYS A 155 -8.32 0.28 -6.58
N ASN A 156 -7.85 -0.02 -5.37
CA ASN A 156 -7.86 0.93 -4.25
C ASN A 156 -7.09 2.21 -4.58
N PHE A 157 -5.91 2.08 -5.20
CA PHE A 157 -5.14 3.21 -5.69
C PHE A 157 -5.94 4.06 -6.69
N ALA A 158 -6.53 3.41 -7.71
CA ALA A 158 -7.31 4.11 -8.72
C ALA A 158 -8.54 4.81 -8.12
N THR A 159 -9.26 4.15 -7.21
CA THR A 159 -10.41 4.73 -6.50
C THR A 159 -10.00 5.96 -5.70
N LEU A 160 -8.87 5.93 -4.98
CA LEU A 160 -8.41 7.08 -4.22
C LEU A 160 -8.00 8.25 -5.14
N CYS A 161 -7.35 7.97 -6.27
CA CYS A 161 -7.02 8.98 -7.28
C CYS A 161 -8.28 9.62 -7.89
N LEU A 162 -9.33 8.82 -8.15
CA LEU A 162 -10.59 9.33 -8.69
C LEU A 162 -11.36 10.17 -7.67
N ALA A 163 -11.39 9.74 -6.41
CA ALA A 163 -12.07 10.46 -5.34
C ALA A 163 -11.37 11.78 -4.95
N ALA A 164 -10.15 12.01 -5.41
CA ALA A 164 -9.29 13.13 -5.02
C ALA A 164 -9.98 14.50 -5.05
N ARG A 165 -10.83 14.74 -6.06
CA ARG A 165 -11.54 16.02 -6.27
C ARG A 165 -12.72 16.21 -5.30
N ASP A 166 -13.28 15.12 -4.81
CA ASP A 166 -14.46 15.13 -3.94
C ASP A 166 -14.10 15.03 -2.45
N LEU A 167 -12.82 14.73 -2.14
CA LEU A 167 -12.33 14.69 -0.77
C LEU A 167 -12.33 16.10 -0.14
N PRO A 168 -12.65 16.21 1.17
CA PRO A 168 -12.60 17.48 1.88
C PRO A 168 -11.21 18.12 1.81
N THR A 169 -11.17 19.45 1.78
CA THR A 169 -9.91 20.21 1.84
C THR A 169 -9.12 19.88 3.11
N PRO A 170 -7.78 20.01 3.12
CA PRO A 170 -6.98 19.69 4.30
C PRO A 170 -7.41 20.42 5.57
N SER A 171 -7.76 21.70 5.48
CA SER A 171 -8.26 22.51 6.60
C SER A 171 -9.61 22.01 7.15
N SER A 172 -10.46 21.44 6.30
CA SER A 172 -11.72 20.83 6.70
C SER A 172 -11.52 19.41 7.24
N ALA A 173 -10.67 18.61 6.58
CA ALA A 173 -10.40 17.21 6.88
C ALA A 173 -9.69 17.02 8.23
N CYS A 174 -8.83 17.96 8.64
CA CYS A 174 -8.10 17.87 9.91
C CYS A 174 -8.97 18.19 11.15
N LYS A 175 -10.20 18.69 10.97
CA LYS A 175 -11.14 18.90 12.09
C LYS A 175 -11.52 17.55 12.69
N PRO A 176 -11.60 17.41 14.04
CA PRO A 176 -11.83 16.11 14.67
C PRO A 176 -13.05 15.33 14.14
N SER A 177 -14.16 16.02 13.86
CA SER A 177 -15.37 15.40 13.29
C SER A 177 -15.15 14.89 11.86
N SER A 178 -14.51 15.69 11.00
CA SER A 178 -14.21 15.32 9.62
C SER A 178 -13.16 14.21 9.57
N TYR A 179 -12.16 14.27 10.44
CA TYR A 179 -11.13 13.24 10.56
C TYR A 179 -11.72 11.91 11.01
N LEU A 180 -12.63 11.92 12.00
CA LEU A 180 -13.38 10.74 12.40
C LEU A 180 -14.16 10.13 11.23
N THR A 181 -14.84 10.96 10.44
CA THR A 181 -15.53 10.50 9.22
C THR A 181 -14.55 9.93 8.20
N ASN A 182 -13.39 10.55 8.00
CA ASN A 182 -12.34 10.06 7.11
C ASN A 182 -11.82 8.68 7.55
N GLN A 183 -11.53 8.49 8.85
CA GLN A 183 -11.03 7.21 9.38
C GLN A 183 -12.06 6.07 9.34
N ARG A 184 -13.35 6.38 9.14
CA ARG A 184 -14.42 5.40 8.92
C ARG A 184 -14.68 5.10 7.45
N SER A 185 -13.95 5.75 6.54
CA SER A 185 -14.13 5.62 5.09
C SER A 185 -13.05 4.72 4.47
N GLU A 186 -13.26 4.34 3.21
CA GLU A 186 -12.24 3.66 2.40
C GLU A 186 -11.01 4.55 2.08
N TYR A 187 -11.09 5.85 2.36
CA TYR A 187 -10.04 6.86 2.15
C TYR A 187 -9.28 7.22 3.43
N ALA A 188 -9.41 6.40 4.48
CA ALA A 188 -8.71 6.59 5.76
C ALA A 188 -7.21 6.79 5.56
N LEU A 189 -6.61 7.69 6.35
CA LEU A 189 -5.16 7.75 6.46
C LEU A 189 -4.70 6.53 7.24
N LEU A 190 -3.67 5.84 6.75
CA LEU A 190 -3.05 4.71 7.44
C LEU A 190 -1.99 5.25 8.42
N ASP A 191 -2.48 5.89 9.50
CA ASP A 191 -1.69 6.56 10.53
C ASP A 191 -1.83 5.95 11.93
N GLY A 192 -2.49 4.79 12.02
CA GLY A 192 -2.74 4.04 13.24
C GLY A 192 -3.84 4.61 14.15
N ARG A 193 -4.54 5.69 13.76
CA ARG A 193 -5.69 6.21 14.52
C ARG A 193 -6.99 5.71 13.89
N GLU A 194 -7.94 5.29 14.71
CA GLU A 194 -9.12 4.54 14.24
C GLU A 194 -10.44 5.31 14.40
N GLY A 195 -11.45 4.91 13.62
CA GLY A 195 -12.81 5.44 13.65
C GLY A 195 -13.63 5.02 14.88
N GLY A 196 -13.09 4.13 15.71
CA GLY A 196 -13.64 3.70 17.00
C GLY A 196 -14.75 2.66 16.94
N HIS A 197 -15.11 2.14 15.76
CA HIS A 197 -16.04 1.01 15.64
C HIS A 197 -15.28 -0.31 15.42
N PRO A 198 -15.64 -1.43 16.09
CA PRO A 198 -14.94 -2.71 15.95
C PRO A 198 -14.93 -3.32 14.54
N SER A 199 -15.78 -2.82 13.63
CA SER A 199 -15.80 -3.23 12.22
C SER A 199 -15.04 -2.28 11.29
N ASP A 200 -14.46 -1.20 11.83
CA ASP A 200 -13.65 -0.28 11.04
C ASP A 200 -12.39 -1.00 10.56
N ARG A 201 -11.93 -0.68 9.36
CA ARG A 201 -10.68 -1.21 8.81
C ARG A 201 -9.51 -0.73 9.69
N SER A 202 -8.53 -1.59 9.92
CA SER A 202 -7.31 -1.16 10.60
C SER A 202 -6.62 -0.06 9.78
N THR A 203 -6.19 0.99 10.47
CA THR A 203 -5.41 2.08 9.90
C THR A 203 -3.93 1.94 10.21
N MET A 204 -3.52 0.80 10.77
CA MET A 204 -2.11 0.45 10.91
C MET A 204 -1.54 0.04 9.55
N ALA A 205 -0.28 0.38 9.32
CA ALA A 205 0.46 0.01 8.13
C ALA A 205 1.88 -0.44 8.49
N ASN A 206 2.54 -1.09 7.54
CA ASN A 206 3.95 -1.47 7.67
C ASN A 206 4.87 -0.27 7.94
N PRO A 207 6.01 -0.47 8.63
CA PRO A 207 7.00 0.59 8.85
C PRO A 207 7.38 1.27 7.54
N ILE A 208 7.32 2.60 7.52
CA ILE A 208 7.49 3.39 6.29
C ILE A 208 8.89 3.26 5.68
N GLU A 209 9.87 2.89 6.51
CA GLU A 209 11.23 2.55 6.12
C GLU A 209 11.27 1.41 5.09
N LEU A 210 10.27 0.51 5.10
CA LEU A 210 10.17 -0.56 4.10
C LEU A 210 9.83 -0.04 2.71
N TYR A 211 9.23 1.15 2.57
CA TYR A 211 8.82 1.70 1.28
C TYR A 211 9.84 2.68 0.70
N HIS A 212 10.68 3.31 1.53
CA HIS A 212 11.77 4.15 1.01
C HIS A 212 12.96 4.28 1.98
N PRO A 213 14.22 4.15 1.48
CA PRO A 213 15.43 4.20 2.32
C PRO A 213 15.69 5.54 3.01
N ALA A 214 15.11 6.64 2.52
CA ALA A 214 15.28 7.96 3.15
C ALA A 214 14.74 8.00 4.59
N PHE A 215 13.69 7.23 4.90
CA PHE A 215 13.14 7.15 6.25
C PHE A 215 14.06 6.35 7.18
N ALA A 216 14.61 5.23 6.70
CA ALA A 216 15.63 4.47 7.43
C ALA A 216 16.88 5.33 7.69
N LEU A 217 17.33 6.10 6.68
CA LEU A 217 18.42 7.05 6.85
C LEU A 217 18.13 8.06 7.96
N PHE A 218 16.95 8.68 7.94
CA PHE A 218 16.53 9.61 8.99
C PHE A 218 16.62 8.97 10.38
N ARG A 219 15.99 7.80 10.57
CA ARG A 219 16.00 7.07 11.85
C ARG A 219 17.42 6.74 12.31
N SER A 220 18.26 6.25 11.40
CA SER A 220 19.65 5.87 11.70
C SER A 220 20.48 7.03 12.24
N ILE A 221 20.30 8.24 11.68
CA ILE A 221 21.03 9.44 12.12
C ILE A 221 20.47 9.94 13.46
N VAL A 222 19.14 9.88 13.67
CA VAL A 222 18.52 10.27 14.96
C VAL A 222 19.02 9.38 16.10
N GLU A 223 19.13 8.08 15.86
CA GLU A 223 19.54 7.08 16.86
C GLU A 223 21.05 7.08 17.12
N ASP A 224 21.87 7.63 16.20
CA ASP A 224 23.32 7.72 16.36
C ASP A 224 23.75 8.93 17.23
N SER A 225 23.93 8.68 18.52
CA SER A 225 24.39 9.70 19.47
C SER A 225 25.82 10.19 19.19
N GLU A 226 26.66 9.39 18.52
CA GLU A 226 28.08 9.66 18.31
C GLU A 226 28.35 10.41 16.99
N SER A 227 27.37 10.44 16.09
CA SER A 227 27.45 11.17 14.82
C SER A 227 27.74 12.66 15.03
N LYS A 228 28.80 13.15 14.36
CA LYS A 228 29.14 14.57 14.34
C LYS A 228 28.12 15.34 13.51
N VAL A 229 27.53 16.36 14.13
CA VAL A 229 26.57 17.26 13.48
C VAL A 229 27.31 18.49 12.94
N PRO A 230 26.98 19.00 11.73
CA PRO A 230 27.64 20.17 11.16
C PRO A 230 27.48 21.44 12.01
N ASP A 231 28.56 22.20 12.17
CA ASP A 231 28.60 23.43 12.97
C ASP A 231 27.62 24.51 12.49
N ASP A 232 27.38 24.60 11.17
CA ASP A 232 26.38 25.51 10.61
C ASP A 232 24.98 25.16 11.12
N LEU A 233 24.65 23.88 11.14
CA LEU A 233 23.35 23.41 11.59
C LEU A 233 23.16 23.64 13.09
N VAL A 234 24.22 23.46 13.90
CA VAL A 234 24.18 23.79 15.34
C VAL A 234 23.85 25.26 15.55
N ARG A 235 24.49 26.16 14.80
CA ARG A 235 24.26 27.61 14.90
C ARG A 235 22.87 28.01 14.41
N GLU A 236 22.42 27.49 13.27
CA GLU A 236 21.08 27.76 12.74
C GLU A 236 19.98 27.20 13.65
N THR A 237 20.19 26.02 14.23
CA THR A 237 19.27 25.45 15.22
C THR A 237 19.17 26.35 16.45
N ALA A 238 20.31 26.82 16.98
CA ALA A 238 20.30 27.74 18.10
C ALA A 238 19.61 29.08 17.77
N LYS A 239 19.73 29.59 16.54
CA LYS A 239 18.99 30.78 16.09
C LYS A 239 17.48 30.50 16.04
N LEU A 240 17.06 29.42 15.38
CA LEU A 240 15.65 29.04 15.29
C LEU A 240 15.02 28.92 16.68
N ARG A 241 15.68 28.23 17.60
CA ARG A 241 15.20 28.05 18.98
C ARG A 241 14.99 29.36 19.74
N ARG A 242 15.87 30.34 19.57
CA ARG A 242 15.72 31.67 20.19
C ARG A 242 14.46 32.37 19.69
N HIS A 243 14.22 32.33 18.37
CA HIS A 243 13.00 32.91 17.80
C HIS A 243 11.76 32.14 18.26
N LEU A 244 11.80 30.80 18.22
CA LEU A 244 10.64 29.98 18.59
C LEU A 244 10.29 30.05 20.07
N SER A 245 11.20 30.55 20.93
CA SER A 245 10.94 30.77 22.36
C SER A 245 10.06 31.99 22.63
N ASN A 246 9.89 32.89 21.68
CA ASN A 246 8.93 33.98 21.80
C ASN A 246 7.52 33.42 21.67
N VAL A 247 6.58 33.97 22.43
CA VAL A 247 5.15 33.68 22.29
C VAL A 247 4.59 34.66 21.26
N GLU A 248 3.90 34.13 20.26
CA GLU A 248 3.30 34.93 19.19
C GLU A 248 1.78 34.77 19.25
N SER A 249 1.04 35.85 18.98
CA SER A 249 -0.43 35.82 18.95
C SER A 249 -1.00 35.53 17.56
N GLU A 250 -0.18 35.56 16.52
CA GLU A 250 -0.58 35.42 15.11
C GLU A 250 0.34 34.41 14.40
N GLU A 251 -0.13 33.85 13.28
CA GLU A 251 0.65 32.86 12.48
C GLU A 251 1.77 33.53 11.66
N ASP A 252 1.57 34.75 11.14
CA ASP A 252 2.52 35.42 10.22
C ASP A 252 3.96 35.52 10.77
N PRO A 253 4.21 35.96 12.03
CA PRO A 253 5.57 36.03 12.56
C PRO A 253 6.26 34.66 12.66
N ARG A 254 5.49 33.59 12.89
CA ARG A 254 6.01 32.22 12.90
C ARG A 254 6.37 31.78 11.48
N HIS A 255 5.51 32.10 10.50
CA HIS A 255 5.73 31.80 9.10
C HIS A 255 7.03 32.42 8.60
N ASP A 256 7.23 33.72 8.81
CA ASP A 256 8.45 34.45 8.42
C ASP A 256 9.73 33.83 8.98
N VAL A 257 9.71 33.44 10.28
CA VAL A 257 10.86 32.82 10.95
C VAL A 257 11.19 31.46 10.33
N ILE A 258 10.18 30.64 10.08
CA ILE A 258 10.34 29.30 9.52
C ILE A 258 10.79 29.39 8.05
N GLU A 259 10.18 30.27 7.26
CA GLU A 259 10.57 30.53 5.87
C GLU A 259 12.04 30.95 5.76
N ALA A 260 12.50 31.83 6.64
CA ALA A 260 13.90 32.28 6.65
C ALA A 260 14.87 31.18 7.14
N SER A 261 14.44 30.33 8.07
CA SER A 261 15.32 29.35 8.74
C SER A 261 15.46 28.04 7.97
N PHE A 262 14.37 27.51 7.41
CA PHE A 262 14.33 26.17 6.81
C PHE A 262 15.28 25.98 5.62
N PRO A 263 15.41 26.93 4.68
CA PRO A 263 16.38 26.81 3.59
C PRO A 263 17.82 26.67 4.07
N ASN A 264 18.19 27.36 5.14
CA ASN A 264 19.52 27.28 5.75
C ASN A 264 19.70 25.98 6.53
N LEU A 265 18.69 25.57 7.29
CA LEU A 265 18.70 24.33 8.06
C LEU A 265 18.75 23.09 7.16
N PHE A 266 18.04 23.05 6.05
CA PHE A 266 17.92 21.85 5.23
C PHE A 266 18.68 21.91 3.90
N GLN A 267 19.34 23.04 3.60
CA GLN A 267 20.06 23.27 2.34
C GLN A 267 19.20 22.95 1.11
N THR A 268 17.89 23.21 1.24
CA THR A 268 16.85 22.87 0.28
C THR A 268 15.89 24.06 0.21
N PRO A 269 15.57 24.59 -0.97
CA PRO A 269 14.63 25.70 -1.07
C PRO A 269 13.23 25.26 -0.67
N PHE A 270 12.56 26.08 0.14
CA PHE A 270 11.14 25.95 0.46
C PHE A 270 10.39 27.06 -0.26
N ARG A 271 9.24 26.73 -0.86
CA ARG A 271 8.38 27.69 -1.55
C ARG A 271 7.13 27.93 -0.72
N ILE A 272 6.71 29.18 -0.65
CA ILE A 272 5.44 29.58 -0.06
C ILE A 272 4.30 29.16 -0.99
N SER A 273 3.24 28.59 -0.42
CA SER A 273 1.99 28.40 -1.17
C SER A 273 1.02 29.55 -0.91
N VAL A 274 0.29 29.97 -1.95
CA VAL A 274 -0.59 31.15 -1.89
C VAL A 274 -2.04 30.81 -1.50
N ASN A 275 -2.39 29.52 -1.41
CA ASN A 275 -3.75 29.07 -1.12
C ASN A 275 -3.89 28.52 0.30
N ALA A 276 -4.98 28.87 0.99
CA ALA A 276 -5.26 28.46 2.36
C ALA A 276 -5.34 26.94 2.60
N ASP A 277 -5.54 26.15 1.54
CA ASP A 277 -5.58 24.68 1.60
C ASP A 277 -4.28 24.03 1.11
N SER A 278 -3.33 24.83 0.61
CA SER A 278 -1.98 24.37 0.30
C SER A 278 -1.12 24.36 1.57
N PRO A 279 0.00 23.63 1.57
CA PRO A 279 0.95 23.71 2.67
C PRO A 279 1.56 25.10 2.77
N ASP A 280 1.77 25.58 3.99
CA ASP A 280 2.33 26.91 4.24
C ASP A 280 3.70 27.06 3.58
N LEU A 281 4.51 25.98 3.62
CA LEU A 281 5.72 25.84 2.82
C LEU A 281 5.84 24.43 2.23
N ALA A 282 6.44 24.33 1.04
CA ALA A 282 6.80 23.04 0.46
C ALA A 282 8.22 23.05 -0.12
N ALA A 283 8.99 22.00 0.15
CA ALA A 283 10.23 21.72 -0.55
C ALA A 283 9.91 20.85 -1.77
N LEU A 284 10.05 21.42 -2.96
CA LEU A 284 9.74 20.77 -4.22
C LEU A 284 11.01 20.44 -5.01
N CYS A 285 10.99 19.30 -5.70
CA CYS A 285 12.08 18.85 -6.56
C CYS A 285 11.57 18.60 -7.97
N PRO A 286 12.16 19.21 -9.00
CA PRO A 286 11.95 18.75 -10.37
C PRO A 286 12.35 17.28 -10.49
N THR A 287 11.50 16.50 -11.12
CA THR A 287 11.80 15.12 -11.51
C THR A 287 12.48 15.12 -12.88
N GLY A 288 13.12 14.01 -13.25
CA GLY A 288 13.68 13.83 -14.60
C GLY A 288 12.64 13.91 -15.74
N LEU A 289 11.35 14.07 -15.44
CA LEU A 289 10.22 13.75 -16.31
C LEU A 289 9.20 14.89 -16.51
N ILE A 290 9.50 16.12 -16.05
CA ILE A 290 8.77 17.40 -16.28
C ILE A 290 7.89 17.89 -15.09
N ASP A 291 7.75 17.13 -14.00
CA ASP A 291 6.96 17.55 -12.82
C ASP A 291 7.75 17.81 -11.54
N GLU A 292 7.08 18.45 -10.58
CA GLU A 292 7.59 18.66 -9.23
C GLU A 292 7.08 17.60 -8.24
N ALA A 293 8.02 16.92 -7.62
CA ALA A 293 7.82 16.03 -6.49
C ALA A 293 7.91 16.80 -5.16
N ALA A 294 7.04 16.48 -4.19
CA ALA A 294 7.16 17.02 -2.83
C ALA A 294 8.21 16.23 -2.03
N LEU A 295 9.31 16.88 -1.67
CA LEU A 295 10.28 16.33 -0.71
C LEU A 295 9.76 16.51 0.72
N CYS A 296 9.20 17.67 1.02
CA CYS A 296 8.69 18.05 2.32
C CYS A 296 7.46 18.94 2.22
N VAL A 297 6.45 18.67 3.04
CA VAL A 297 5.26 19.50 3.26
C VAL A 297 5.37 20.11 4.65
N VAL A 298 5.11 21.41 4.82
CA VAL A 298 5.18 22.10 6.12
C VAL A 298 3.87 22.81 6.41
N ASP A 299 3.33 22.57 7.61
CA ASP A 299 2.18 23.30 8.15
C ASP A 299 2.60 23.99 9.46
N ILE A 300 2.25 25.27 9.60
CA ILE A 300 2.70 26.18 10.65
C ILE A 300 1.48 26.74 11.37
N LYS A 301 1.55 26.73 12.71
CA LYS A 301 0.56 27.30 13.63
C LYS A 301 1.21 28.22 14.65
N ALA A 302 0.47 29.26 15.05
CA ALA A 302 0.91 30.25 16.02
C ALA A 302 1.33 29.58 17.33
N GLU A 303 0.46 28.72 17.86
CA GLU A 303 0.67 27.92 19.06
C GLU A 303 -0.01 26.54 18.96
N LEU A 304 0.45 25.58 19.77
CA LEU A 304 -0.14 24.25 19.80
C LEU A 304 -1.55 24.30 20.40
N GLY A 305 -2.53 23.77 19.65
CA GLY A 305 -3.94 23.78 20.01
C GLY A 305 -4.72 24.95 19.40
N ASP A 306 -4.05 25.88 18.74
CA ASP A 306 -4.68 26.92 17.93
C ASP A 306 -4.90 26.43 16.50
N SER A 307 -6.13 26.62 15.98
CA SER A 307 -6.53 26.30 14.60
C SER A 307 -6.25 24.86 14.08
N GLY A 308 -5.94 23.91 14.96
CA GLY A 308 -5.84 22.47 14.65
C GLY A 308 -4.46 21.85 14.91
N ASP A 309 -4.30 20.59 14.53
CA ASP A 309 -3.03 19.85 14.62
C ASP A 309 -2.27 19.99 13.28
N PRO A 310 -1.13 20.71 13.21
CA PRO A 310 -0.40 20.90 11.96
C PRO A 310 0.15 19.60 11.38
N ALA A 311 0.46 18.60 12.22
CA ALA A 311 0.87 17.29 11.73
C ALA A 311 -0.25 16.63 10.92
N LEU A 312 -1.47 16.66 11.45
CA LEU A 312 -2.63 16.06 10.79
C LEU A 312 -3.03 16.83 9.53
N ARG A 313 -3.02 18.17 9.59
CA ARG A 313 -3.29 19.01 8.40
C ARG A 313 -2.22 18.77 7.32
N GLY A 314 -0.95 18.67 7.70
CA GLY A 314 0.17 18.30 6.84
C GLY A 314 -0.01 16.94 6.16
N SER A 315 -0.54 15.93 6.86
CA SER A 315 -0.90 14.63 6.29
C SER A 315 -1.94 14.74 5.18
N PHE A 316 -2.96 15.58 5.36
CA PHE A 316 -3.98 15.83 4.35
C PHE A 316 -3.47 16.68 3.18
N GLN A 317 -2.57 17.63 3.44
CA GLN A 317 -1.87 18.40 2.39
C GLN A 317 -0.98 17.49 1.54
N TYR A 318 -0.23 16.57 2.16
CA TYR A 318 0.52 15.53 1.45
C TYR A 318 -0.41 14.72 0.54
N ARG A 319 -1.51 14.22 1.10
CA ARG A 319 -2.51 13.44 0.34
C ARG A 319 -3.03 14.25 -0.84
N GLN A 320 -3.42 15.50 -0.62
CA GLN A 320 -3.94 16.36 -1.67
C GLN A 320 -2.89 16.64 -2.75
N PHE A 321 -1.64 16.95 -2.38
CA PHE A 321 -0.56 17.22 -3.33
C PHE A 321 -0.33 16.06 -4.29
N TRP A 322 -0.34 14.83 -3.77
CA TRP A 322 -0.07 13.62 -4.55
C TRP A 322 -1.29 13.03 -5.25
N LEU A 323 -2.51 13.42 -4.87
CA LEU A 323 -3.75 12.99 -5.53
C LEU A 323 -4.25 13.99 -6.59
N GLN A 324 -3.75 15.23 -6.61
CA GLN A 324 -3.99 16.16 -7.70
C GLN A 324 -3.47 15.59 -9.03
N GLU A 325 -3.98 16.08 -10.16
CA GLU A 325 -3.60 15.62 -11.51
C GLU A 325 -2.10 15.86 -11.75
N LYS A 326 -1.29 14.88 -11.38
CA LYS A 326 0.15 14.80 -11.62
C LYS A 326 0.38 13.78 -12.74
N PRO A 327 1.38 13.99 -13.60
CA PRO A 327 1.75 13.01 -14.61
C PRO A 327 2.17 11.66 -14.02
N GLN A 328 1.89 10.62 -14.81
CA GLN A 328 2.07 9.20 -14.49
C GLN A 328 3.45 8.84 -13.91
N SER A 329 4.49 9.52 -14.42
CA SER A 329 5.88 9.35 -14.03
C SER A 329 6.08 9.43 -12.52
N VAL A 330 5.35 10.33 -11.85
CA VAL A 330 5.49 10.52 -10.41
C VAL A 330 4.68 9.51 -9.61
N HIS A 331 3.56 9.04 -10.16
CA HIS A 331 2.73 7.97 -9.58
C HIS A 331 3.34 6.57 -9.71
N ASN A 332 4.36 6.41 -10.57
CA ASN A 332 5.17 5.18 -10.65
C ASN A 332 6.15 5.04 -9.47
N ALA A 333 6.21 6.02 -8.58
CA ALA A 333 6.84 5.94 -7.27
C ALA A 333 5.79 5.75 -6.16
N ALA A 334 6.22 5.30 -4.98
CA ALA A 334 5.40 5.34 -3.76
C ALA A 334 5.26 6.76 -3.18
N CYS A 335 5.62 7.80 -3.94
CA CYS A 335 5.58 9.21 -3.56
C CYS A 335 6.10 9.55 -2.15
N PRO A 336 7.30 9.11 -1.74
CA PRO A 336 7.83 9.37 -0.41
C PRO A 336 8.07 10.86 -0.13
N SER A 337 7.46 11.39 0.93
CA SER A 337 7.71 12.76 1.41
C SER A 337 7.87 12.80 2.93
N PHE A 338 8.55 13.84 3.41
CA PHE A 338 8.46 14.23 4.81
C PHE A 338 7.31 15.22 5.01
N ILE A 339 6.77 15.25 6.23
CA ILE A 339 5.81 16.26 6.68
C ILE A 339 6.38 16.86 7.96
N VAL A 340 6.40 18.18 8.05
CA VAL A 340 6.84 18.92 9.24
C VAL A 340 5.68 19.75 9.77
N GLY A 341 5.24 19.45 10.98
CA GLY A 341 4.28 20.28 11.70
C GLY A 341 5.01 21.20 12.67
N VAL A 342 4.72 22.49 12.63
CA VAL A 342 5.22 23.48 13.60
C VAL A 342 4.03 24.15 14.28
N ALA A 343 3.99 24.15 15.61
CA ALA A 343 3.01 24.90 16.37
C ALA A 343 3.69 25.57 17.57
N GLY A 344 3.86 26.89 17.49
CA GLY A 344 4.65 27.63 18.48
C GLY A 344 6.08 27.07 18.61
N PRO A 345 6.54 26.68 19.80
CA PRO A 345 7.84 26.04 20.02
C PRO A 345 7.84 24.53 19.75
N TRP A 346 6.75 23.93 19.26
CA TRP A 346 6.66 22.50 19.02
C TRP A 346 6.94 22.16 17.56
N LEU A 347 7.80 21.17 17.33
CA LEU A 347 8.10 20.66 15.99
C LEU A 347 7.96 19.14 15.96
N VAL A 348 7.31 18.61 14.93
CA VAL A 348 7.21 17.17 14.69
C VAL A 348 7.57 16.84 13.24
N VAL A 349 8.24 15.71 13.05
CA VAL A 349 8.59 15.17 11.74
C VAL A 349 7.82 13.86 11.52
N LEU A 350 7.12 13.78 10.39
CA LEU A 350 6.44 12.58 9.91
C LEU A 350 7.00 12.19 8.54
N GLY A 351 6.82 10.93 8.18
CA GLY A 351 7.02 10.43 6.82
C GLY A 351 5.69 10.00 6.23
N ALA A 352 5.55 10.15 4.91
CA ALA A 352 4.38 9.68 4.19
C ALA A 352 4.75 9.01 2.86
N VAL A 353 4.01 7.96 2.51
CA VAL A 353 4.08 7.26 1.22
C VAL A 353 2.67 6.98 0.72
N PHE A 354 2.53 6.93 -0.59
CA PHE A 354 1.30 6.62 -1.28
C PHE A 354 1.43 5.28 -1.99
N THR A 355 0.80 4.25 -1.43
CA THR A 355 0.70 2.89 -2.00
C THR A 355 -0.68 2.73 -2.65
N ASP A 356 -1.44 1.71 -2.25
CA ASP A 356 -2.89 1.56 -2.42
C ASP A 356 -3.71 2.37 -1.39
N GLY A 357 -3.03 3.03 -0.46
CA GLY A 357 -3.56 4.01 0.49
C GLY A 357 -2.45 5.00 0.89
N VAL A 358 -2.80 6.00 1.68
CA VAL A 358 -1.82 6.98 2.18
C VAL A 358 -1.35 6.56 3.56
N ILE A 359 -0.10 6.11 3.65
CA ILE A 359 0.56 5.75 4.91
C ILE A 359 1.24 7.00 5.45
N VAL A 360 0.98 7.33 6.72
CA VAL A 360 1.64 8.44 7.41
C VAL A 360 2.09 7.99 8.79
N GLN A 361 3.38 8.13 9.08
CA GLN A 361 3.95 7.69 10.35
C GLN A 361 4.77 8.80 10.99
N ARG A 362 4.66 8.91 12.32
CA ARG A 362 5.47 9.84 13.11
C ARG A 362 6.90 9.32 13.21
N LEU A 363 7.86 10.12 12.78
CA LEU A 363 9.28 9.79 12.84
C LEU A 363 9.98 10.45 14.04
N SER A 364 9.38 11.51 14.59
CA SER A 364 9.73 12.11 15.87
C SER A 364 8.49 12.31 16.75
N ASP A 365 8.71 12.52 18.05
CA ASP A 365 7.72 13.13 18.92
C ASP A 365 7.52 14.61 18.57
N TYR A 366 6.52 15.26 19.19
CA TYR A 366 6.47 16.71 19.28
C TYR A 366 7.63 17.21 20.15
N MET A 367 8.71 17.62 19.48
CA MET A 367 9.91 18.13 20.12
C MET A 367 9.69 19.57 20.58
N TRP A 368 10.11 19.86 21.81
CA TRP A 368 10.11 21.20 22.36
C TRP A 368 11.38 21.97 21.95
N LEU A 369 11.24 23.03 21.15
CA LEU A 369 12.34 23.86 20.64
C LEU A 369 12.60 25.09 21.52
N GLY A 370 11.71 25.41 22.45
CA GLY A 370 11.89 26.54 23.37
C GLY A 370 13.15 26.42 24.25
N CYS A 371 13.70 27.57 24.63
CA CYS A 371 14.87 27.68 25.51
C CYS A 371 14.45 27.64 26.99
N SER A 372 14.10 26.46 27.50
CA SER A 372 13.61 26.31 28.89
C SER A 372 14.70 26.27 29.97
N ARG A 373 15.96 25.97 29.60
CA ARG A 373 17.07 25.79 30.54
C ARG A 373 18.29 26.58 30.07
N VAL A 374 19.04 27.12 31.04
CA VAL A 374 20.31 27.84 30.78
C VAL A 374 21.41 26.89 30.30
N LEU A 375 21.43 25.66 30.83
CA LEU A 375 22.27 24.55 30.37
C LEU A 375 21.34 23.49 29.78
N ASP A 376 21.28 23.40 28.45
CA ASP A 376 20.32 22.54 27.76
C ASP A 376 20.98 21.58 26.76
N ASP A 377 21.26 20.36 27.25
CA ASP A 377 21.82 19.27 26.45
C ASP A 377 20.85 18.78 25.35
N ARG A 378 19.56 19.17 25.41
CA ARG A 378 18.58 18.83 24.36
C ARG A 378 18.85 19.54 23.05
N ASN A 379 19.67 20.60 23.04
CA ASN A 379 20.04 21.29 21.80
C ASN A 379 20.62 20.31 20.78
N MET A 380 21.47 19.38 21.23
CA MET A 380 22.09 18.41 20.34
C MET A 380 21.12 17.35 19.84
N VAL A 381 20.13 16.95 20.64
CA VAL A 381 19.06 16.04 20.20
C VAL A 381 18.26 16.68 19.07
N ILE A 382 17.79 17.93 19.27
CA ILE A 382 17.04 18.68 18.25
C ILE A 382 17.90 18.88 16.99
N THR A 383 19.15 19.32 17.16
CA THR A 383 20.05 19.57 16.02
C THR A 383 20.29 18.28 15.23
N ARG A 384 20.44 17.12 15.89
CA ARG A 384 20.58 15.82 15.23
C ARG A 384 19.33 15.41 14.46
N THR A 385 18.13 15.65 15.00
CA THR A 385 16.88 15.40 14.27
C THR A 385 16.76 16.27 13.02
N LEU A 386 17.11 17.56 13.12
CA LEU A 386 17.12 18.47 11.96
C LEU A 386 18.21 18.07 10.95
N TYR A 387 19.33 17.52 11.41
CA TYR A 387 20.40 17.00 10.56
C TYR A 387 19.94 15.76 9.79
N ALA A 388 19.28 14.84 10.49
CA ALA A 388 18.68 13.65 9.90
C ALA A 388 17.69 14.05 8.79
N LEU A 389 16.85 15.06 9.03
CA LEU A 389 15.94 15.58 8.02
C LEU A 389 16.68 16.20 6.83
N ARG A 390 17.72 17.03 7.05
CA ARG A 390 18.58 17.56 5.98
C ARG A 390 19.14 16.43 5.09
N CYS A 391 19.70 15.39 5.70
CA CYS A 391 20.27 14.25 4.98
C CYS A 391 19.20 13.46 4.21
N ALA A 392 18.04 13.22 4.83
CA ALA A 392 16.96 12.47 4.20
C ALA A 392 16.30 13.24 3.05
N LEU A 393 16.12 14.56 3.18
CA LEU A 393 15.64 15.41 2.09
C LEU A 393 16.62 15.43 0.91
N LYS A 394 17.93 15.47 1.18
CA LYS A 394 18.95 15.33 0.14
C LYS A 394 18.85 13.97 -0.58
N ALA A 395 18.66 12.88 0.17
CA ALA A 395 18.51 11.55 -0.41
C ALA A 395 17.23 11.44 -1.27
N LEU A 396 16.10 11.98 -0.80
CA LEU A 396 14.86 12.05 -1.59
C LEU A 396 15.04 12.91 -2.84
N LYS A 397 15.73 14.04 -2.73
CA LYS A 397 16.02 14.89 -3.89
C LYS A 397 16.76 14.11 -4.97
N THR A 398 17.82 13.39 -4.60
CA THR A 398 18.55 12.52 -5.53
C THR A 398 17.63 11.46 -6.13
N TYR A 399 16.85 10.75 -5.30
CA TYR A 399 15.89 9.76 -5.78
C TYR A 399 14.93 10.32 -6.85
N TYR A 400 14.31 11.47 -6.59
CA TYR A 400 13.37 12.08 -7.54
C TYR A 400 14.04 12.63 -8.81
N GLN A 401 15.30 13.08 -8.71
CA GLN A 401 16.08 13.49 -9.88
C GLN A 401 16.48 12.32 -10.78
N ASP A 402 16.69 11.16 -10.18
CA ASP A 402 17.10 9.92 -10.86
C ASP A 402 15.90 9.05 -11.29
N LEU A 403 14.65 9.52 -11.11
CA LEU A 403 13.47 8.79 -11.56
C LEU A 403 13.47 8.63 -13.09
N GLU A 404 13.59 7.38 -13.53
CA GLU A 404 13.51 7.02 -14.94
C GLU A 404 12.06 6.90 -15.40
N PHE A 405 11.81 7.23 -16.67
CA PHE A 405 10.51 7.00 -17.29
C PHE A 405 10.30 5.50 -17.46
N THR A 406 9.27 4.95 -16.81
CA THR A 406 8.82 3.60 -17.11
C THR A 406 7.64 3.66 -18.08
N HIS A 407 7.68 2.86 -19.14
CA HIS A 407 6.55 2.67 -20.06
C HIS A 407 5.40 1.86 -19.41
N GLU A 408 5.60 1.36 -18.19
CA GLU A 408 4.58 0.66 -17.43
C GLU A 408 3.50 1.62 -16.95
N ILE A 409 2.24 1.21 -17.14
CA ILE A 409 1.07 2.02 -16.77
C ILE A 409 1.01 2.23 -15.24
N LEU A 410 1.56 1.30 -14.46
CA LEU A 410 1.67 1.41 -13.01
C LEU A 410 2.79 0.52 -12.52
N ASN A 411 3.82 1.10 -11.92
CA ASN A 411 4.94 0.33 -11.37
C ASN A 411 4.47 -0.51 -10.18
N ARG A 412 4.53 -1.85 -10.30
CA ARG A 412 4.13 -2.79 -9.23
C ARG A 412 4.89 -2.52 -7.93
N GLN A 413 6.16 -2.11 -8.01
CA GLN A 413 7.04 -1.90 -6.85
C GLN A 413 6.49 -0.88 -5.84
N ARG A 414 5.63 0.06 -6.26
CA ARG A 414 5.05 1.06 -5.36
C ARG A 414 4.20 0.48 -4.23
N PHE A 415 3.68 -0.74 -4.41
CA PHE A 415 2.78 -1.40 -3.46
C PHE A 415 3.53 -2.29 -2.45
N PHE A 416 4.82 -2.52 -2.68
CA PHE A 416 5.63 -3.49 -1.94
C PHE A 416 6.86 -2.83 -1.32
N PRO A 417 7.47 -3.45 -0.30
CA PRO A 417 8.74 -2.99 0.23
C PRO A 417 9.81 -2.85 -0.87
N PHE A 418 10.67 -1.83 -0.78
CA PHE A 418 11.67 -1.53 -1.82
C PHE A 418 12.78 -2.59 -1.92
N VAL A 419 12.97 -3.39 -0.87
CA VAL A 419 14.04 -4.40 -0.80
C VAL A 419 13.66 -5.65 -1.62
N THR A 420 14.47 -5.93 -2.63
CA THR A 420 14.26 -7.02 -3.59
C THR A 420 15.46 -7.97 -3.68
N LEU A 421 16.35 -7.93 -2.67
CA LEU A 421 17.53 -8.80 -2.62
C LEU A 421 17.93 -9.16 -1.19
N TYR A 422 18.59 -10.30 -1.03
CA TYR A 422 19.32 -10.68 0.19
C TYR A 422 20.66 -11.34 -0.17
N ILE A 423 21.56 -11.42 0.80
CA ILE A 423 22.81 -12.18 0.64
C ILE A 423 22.61 -13.58 1.20
N ASP A 424 22.82 -14.58 0.36
CA ASP A 424 22.74 -15.98 0.76
C ASP A 424 23.72 -16.26 1.91
N PRO A 425 23.26 -16.78 3.05
CA PRO A 425 24.12 -16.98 4.22
C PRO A 425 25.20 -18.05 3.98
N GLU A 426 24.97 -19.01 3.08
CA GLU A 426 25.88 -20.12 2.77
C GLU A 426 26.85 -19.75 1.65
N THR A 427 26.34 -19.28 0.51
CA THR A 427 27.18 -18.99 -0.67
C THR A 427 27.79 -17.59 -0.66
N LYS A 428 27.25 -16.66 0.15
CA LYS A 428 27.58 -15.22 0.15
C LYS A 428 27.24 -14.50 -1.15
N GLU A 429 26.44 -15.10 -2.01
CA GLU A 429 26.01 -14.50 -3.26
C GLU A 429 24.74 -13.66 -3.08
N GLU A 430 24.57 -12.67 -3.95
CA GLU A 430 23.33 -11.90 -4.02
C GLU A 430 22.19 -12.74 -4.61
N VAL A 431 21.05 -12.78 -3.92
CA VAL A 431 19.82 -13.42 -4.39
C VAL A 431 18.75 -12.35 -4.57
N LYS A 432 18.39 -12.10 -5.84
CA LYS A 432 17.35 -11.14 -6.23
C LYS A 432 15.99 -11.81 -6.41
N PHE A 433 14.92 -11.07 -6.12
CA PHE A 433 13.55 -11.52 -6.23
C PHE A 433 12.60 -10.37 -6.55
N ASN A 434 11.44 -10.68 -7.12
CA ASN A 434 10.39 -9.71 -7.42
C ASN A 434 9.12 -10.05 -6.64
N PHE A 435 8.51 -9.04 -6.01
CA PHE A 435 7.24 -9.21 -5.32
C PHE A 435 6.10 -9.46 -6.31
N VAL A 436 5.24 -10.41 -5.96
CA VAL A 436 4.09 -10.79 -6.77
C VAL A 436 2.81 -10.33 -6.09
N ASP A 437 2.60 -10.71 -4.83
CA ASP A 437 1.36 -10.46 -4.12
C ASP A 437 1.53 -10.32 -2.59
N LYS A 438 0.54 -9.74 -1.92
CA LYS A 438 0.42 -9.80 -0.45
C LYS A 438 -0.12 -11.18 -0.05
N MET A 439 0.32 -11.73 1.08
CA MET A 439 -0.21 -13.00 1.59
C MET A 439 -1.48 -12.82 2.43
N GLN A 440 -1.85 -11.56 2.74
CA GLN A 440 -3.04 -11.18 3.50
C GLN A 440 -3.66 -9.92 2.90
N HIS A 441 -4.99 -9.78 2.96
CA HIS A 441 -5.71 -8.62 2.42
C HIS A 441 -5.45 -7.31 3.20
N ASP A 442 -5.04 -7.40 4.46
CA ASP A 442 -5.01 -6.26 5.36
C ASP A 442 -3.77 -5.36 5.19
N GLN A 443 -3.88 -4.08 5.59
CA GLN A 443 -2.77 -3.12 5.53
C GLN A 443 -1.65 -3.44 6.55
N THR A 444 -1.94 -4.28 7.54
CA THR A 444 -0.95 -4.83 8.48
C THR A 444 -0.16 -6.00 7.90
N CYS A 445 -0.37 -6.36 6.62
CA CYS A 445 0.30 -7.48 5.98
C CYS A 445 1.82 -7.28 5.92
N VAL A 446 2.55 -8.02 6.75
CA VAL A 446 4.02 -8.05 6.78
C VAL A 446 4.63 -9.19 5.95
N THR A 447 3.80 -9.97 5.24
CA THR A 447 4.21 -11.21 4.55
C THR A 447 3.81 -11.19 3.08
N PHE A 448 4.75 -11.41 2.19
CA PHE A 448 4.60 -11.21 0.76
C PHE A 448 5.03 -12.45 -0.02
N LEU A 449 4.34 -12.73 -1.12
CA LEU A 449 4.76 -13.69 -2.13
C LEU A 449 5.75 -13.02 -3.07
N ALA A 450 6.87 -13.68 -3.33
CA ALA A 450 7.86 -13.23 -4.30
C ALA A 450 8.35 -14.39 -5.17
N ILE A 451 8.93 -14.05 -6.32
CA ILE A 451 9.57 -14.99 -7.25
C ILE A 451 11.05 -14.63 -7.34
N ARG A 452 11.91 -15.62 -7.10
CA ARG A 452 13.36 -15.48 -7.26
C ARG A 452 13.74 -15.38 -8.73
N GLU A 453 14.60 -14.43 -9.08
CA GLU A 453 14.94 -14.15 -10.49
C GLU A 453 15.72 -15.30 -11.14
N ARG A 454 16.62 -15.95 -10.40
CA ARG A 454 17.57 -16.91 -10.98
C ARG A 454 16.92 -18.21 -11.49
N ASP A 455 15.81 -18.63 -10.91
CA ASP A 455 15.19 -19.94 -11.15
C ASP A 455 13.66 -19.94 -11.06
N ALA A 456 13.05 -18.75 -10.98
CA ALA A 456 11.60 -18.58 -10.83
C ALA A 456 10.99 -19.30 -9.62
N GLN A 457 11.79 -19.66 -8.61
CA GLN A 457 11.25 -20.29 -7.39
C GLN A 457 10.36 -19.30 -6.63
N ARG A 458 9.17 -19.74 -6.24
CA ARG A 458 8.29 -19.00 -5.33
C ARG A 458 8.84 -19.05 -3.91
N ILE A 459 8.92 -17.88 -3.30
CA ILE A 459 9.41 -17.67 -1.93
C ILE A 459 8.43 -16.77 -1.19
N VAL A 460 8.48 -16.86 0.15
CA VAL A 460 7.75 -15.96 1.04
C VAL A 460 8.76 -15.03 1.70
N VAL A 461 8.51 -13.72 1.62
CA VAL A 461 9.30 -12.68 2.26
C VAL A 461 8.46 -12.05 3.37
N LYS A 462 8.95 -12.12 4.61
CA LYS A 462 8.28 -11.57 5.80
C LYS A 462 9.18 -10.56 6.50
N PHE A 463 8.59 -9.48 7.01
CA PHE A 463 9.27 -8.49 7.84
C PHE A 463 8.79 -8.60 9.28
N ALA A 464 9.71 -8.90 10.20
CA ALA A 464 9.36 -9.18 11.59
C ALA A 464 10.46 -8.75 12.56
N ALA A 465 10.09 -8.17 13.69
CA ALA A 465 11.05 -7.71 14.71
C ALA A 465 11.61 -8.85 15.58
N ARG A 466 10.92 -10.00 15.67
CA ARG A 466 11.25 -11.07 16.64
C ARG A 466 11.83 -12.34 16.03
N TYR A 467 11.87 -12.44 14.69
CA TYR A 467 12.18 -13.67 13.97
C TYR A 467 13.59 -14.25 14.24
N GLY A 468 14.53 -13.46 14.77
CA GLY A 468 15.90 -13.90 15.08
C GLY A 468 16.10 -14.67 16.39
N LYS A 469 15.21 -14.52 17.39
CA LYS A 469 15.31 -15.27 18.67
C LYS A 469 14.71 -16.69 18.59
N GLN A 470 14.06 -16.99 17.46
CA GLN A 470 13.28 -18.20 17.18
C GLN A 470 14.03 -19.27 16.39
N GLY A 471 15.23 -18.96 15.89
CA GLY A 471 15.94 -19.82 14.94
C GLY A 471 16.12 -21.27 15.41
N LYS A 472 16.15 -21.51 16.73
CA LYS A 472 16.17 -22.88 17.30
C LYS A 472 14.84 -23.61 17.11
N CYS A 473 13.69 -22.98 17.37
CA CYS A 473 12.37 -23.59 17.15
C CYS A 473 12.19 -23.97 15.69
N THR A 474 12.44 -23.01 14.79
CA THR A 474 12.37 -23.23 13.34
C THR A 474 13.36 -24.30 12.91
N SER A 475 14.58 -24.34 13.46
CA SER A 475 15.56 -25.40 13.15
C SER A 475 15.14 -26.78 13.62
N ILE A 476 14.50 -26.92 14.78
CA ILE A 476 14.03 -28.21 15.31
C ILE A 476 12.97 -28.79 14.35
N TRP A 477 11.97 -27.98 14.01
CA TRP A 477 10.89 -28.40 13.13
C TRP A 477 11.30 -28.52 11.66
N ARG A 478 12.25 -27.71 11.16
CA ARG A 478 12.80 -27.87 9.80
C ARG A 478 13.44 -29.23 9.60
N LYS A 479 14.23 -29.72 10.58
CA LYS A 479 14.84 -31.06 10.52
C LYS A 479 13.82 -32.19 10.45
N LYS A 480 12.59 -31.94 10.93
CA LYS A 480 11.46 -32.87 10.91
C LYS A 480 10.50 -32.61 9.75
N GLN A 481 10.84 -31.68 8.84
CA GLN A 481 9.97 -31.23 7.75
C GLN A 481 8.62 -30.70 8.25
N LEU A 482 8.58 -30.08 9.44
CA LEU A 482 7.37 -29.50 10.03
C LEU A 482 7.27 -27.99 9.81
N ALA A 483 8.29 -27.36 9.23
CA ALA A 483 8.34 -25.92 8.94
C ALA A 483 8.89 -25.69 7.52
N PRO A 484 8.54 -24.58 6.84
CA PRO A 484 9.17 -24.20 5.58
C PRO A 484 10.68 -24.00 5.74
N ALA A 485 11.44 -24.22 4.66
CA ALA A 485 12.87 -24.00 4.71
C ALA A 485 13.16 -22.50 4.83
N LEU A 486 13.92 -22.13 5.86
CA LEU A 486 14.41 -20.76 6.03
C LEU A 486 15.61 -20.54 5.10
N LEU A 487 15.47 -19.64 4.14
CA LEU A 487 16.48 -19.27 3.14
C LEU A 487 17.34 -18.09 3.62
N TYR A 488 16.71 -17.11 4.29
CA TYR A 488 17.41 -15.96 4.86
C TYR A 488 16.70 -15.44 6.11
N CYS A 489 17.47 -14.99 7.10
CA CYS A 489 16.96 -14.21 8.22
C CYS A 489 18.06 -13.25 8.67
N GLY A 490 17.85 -11.96 8.47
CA GLY A 490 18.88 -10.96 8.76
C GLY A 490 18.38 -9.52 8.69
N PRO A 491 19.30 -8.54 8.74
CA PRO A 491 18.96 -7.14 8.51
C PRO A 491 18.18 -6.96 7.19
N VAL A 492 17.26 -5.99 7.17
CA VAL A 492 16.46 -5.65 5.98
C VAL A 492 17.37 -5.24 4.83
N VAL A 493 18.31 -4.32 5.11
CA VAL A 493 19.40 -3.95 4.20
C VAL A 493 20.72 -4.12 4.96
N GLN A 494 21.70 -4.77 4.34
CA GLN A 494 23.00 -4.98 4.98
C GLN A 494 23.77 -3.66 5.15
N GLY A 495 24.40 -3.48 6.31
CA GLY A 495 25.22 -2.30 6.58
C GLY A 495 24.46 -0.98 6.77
N SER A 496 23.13 -0.99 6.69
CA SER A 496 22.29 0.20 6.93
C SER A 496 21.61 0.14 8.30
N GLY A 497 21.59 1.26 9.01
CA GLY A 497 20.80 1.45 10.23
C GLY A 497 19.35 1.86 9.97
N GLY A 498 18.61 2.16 11.04
CA GLY A 498 17.29 2.80 10.96
C GLY A 498 16.09 1.88 10.82
N PHE A 499 16.31 0.56 10.72
CA PHE A 499 15.24 -0.45 10.76
C PHE A 499 15.02 -1.04 12.18
N GLY A 500 15.78 -0.58 13.19
CA GLY A 500 15.74 -1.10 14.55
C GLY A 500 15.90 -2.63 14.61
N ASP A 501 14.97 -3.27 15.32
CA ASP A 501 14.91 -4.73 15.46
C ASP A 501 14.27 -5.45 14.26
N LEU A 502 13.75 -4.71 13.27
CA LEU A 502 13.13 -5.32 12.10
C LEU A 502 14.12 -6.19 11.34
N ARG A 503 13.67 -7.38 10.95
CA ARG A 503 14.42 -8.35 10.15
C ARG A 503 13.63 -8.71 8.91
N MET A 504 14.36 -8.97 7.83
CA MET A 504 13.82 -9.61 6.65
C MET A 504 14.03 -11.12 6.78
N VAL A 505 12.97 -11.85 6.51
CA VAL A 505 12.88 -13.29 6.62
C VAL A 505 12.43 -13.83 5.28
N VAL A 506 13.22 -14.71 4.68
CA VAL A 506 12.90 -15.34 3.40
C VAL A 506 12.82 -16.85 3.61
N MET A 507 11.72 -17.45 3.20
CA MET A 507 11.47 -18.88 3.34
C MET A 507 10.82 -19.46 2.07
N ASP A 508 10.83 -20.78 1.94
CA ASP A 508 10.13 -21.45 0.86
C ASP A 508 8.62 -21.16 0.90
N TYR A 509 8.02 -21.00 -0.28
CA TYR A 509 6.57 -21.01 -0.42
C TYR A 509 6.02 -22.41 -0.19
N ILE A 510 4.97 -22.51 0.62
CA ILE A 510 4.24 -23.76 0.86
C ILE A 510 3.02 -23.78 -0.06
N ASP A 511 3.02 -24.67 -1.03
CA ASP A 511 1.83 -24.97 -1.83
C ASP A 511 0.84 -25.80 -1.02
N GLY A 512 -0.21 -25.16 -0.52
CA GLY A 512 -1.22 -25.76 0.35
C GLY A 512 -2.24 -24.76 0.87
N GLN A 513 -3.11 -25.22 1.76
CA GLN A 513 -4.11 -24.37 2.41
C GLN A 513 -4.02 -24.45 3.93
N THR A 514 -4.38 -23.37 4.62
CA THR A 514 -4.45 -23.36 6.09
C THR A 514 -5.54 -24.28 6.59
N LEU A 515 -5.36 -24.87 7.77
CA LEU A 515 -6.40 -25.69 8.41
C LEU A 515 -7.69 -24.89 8.65
N PHE A 516 -7.56 -23.57 8.83
CA PHE A 516 -8.71 -22.67 8.96
C PHE A 516 -9.59 -22.67 7.70
N ARG A 517 -8.99 -22.68 6.51
CA ARG A 517 -9.75 -22.72 5.24
C ARG A 517 -10.33 -24.11 4.98
N ILE A 518 -9.52 -25.16 5.18
CA ILE A 518 -9.90 -26.55 4.86
C ILE A 518 -11.05 -27.03 5.75
N TYR A 519 -10.95 -26.80 7.07
CA TYR A 519 -11.89 -27.32 8.06
C TYR A 519 -12.79 -26.22 8.65
N LYS A 520 -13.13 -25.21 7.85
CA LYS A 520 -13.97 -24.09 8.30
C LYS A 520 -15.33 -24.61 8.78
N GLY A 521 -15.65 -24.41 10.07
CA GLY A 521 -16.90 -24.89 10.67
C GLY A 521 -16.95 -26.40 10.89
N GLN A 522 -15.81 -27.10 10.81
CA GLN A 522 -15.70 -28.55 10.99
C GLN A 522 -14.64 -28.89 12.03
N ASP A 523 -14.78 -30.07 12.62
CA ASP A 523 -13.78 -30.64 13.50
C ASP A 523 -12.50 -31.00 12.74
N LEU A 524 -11.34 -30.89 13.40
CA LEU A 524 -10.10 -31.40 12.82
C LEU A 524 -10.13 -32.94 12.84
N PRO A 525 -9.70 -33.61 11.75
CA PRO A 525 -9.50 -35.06 11.79
C PRO A 525 -8.51 -35.45 12.89
N ASN A 526 -8.76 -36.58 13.55
CA ASN A 526 -7.89 -37.06 14.64
C ASN A 526 -6.43 -37.18 14.19
N SER A 527 -6.16 -37.70 12.99
CA SER A 527 -4.78 -37.80 12.48
C SER A 527 -4.06 -36.45 12.35
N VAL A 528 -4.79 -35.38 12.00
CA VAL A 528 -4.25 -34.02 11.93
C VAL A 528 -4.00 -33.49 13.33
N PHE A 529 -4.97 -33.66 14.23
CA PHE A 529 -4.85 -33.25 15.64
C PHE A 529 -3.67 -33.94 16.35
N ASP A 530 -3.59 -35.26 16.25
CA ASP A 530 -2.55 -36.09 16.85
C ASP A 530 -1.17 -35.68 16.34
N LYS A 531 -1.07 -35.34 15.04
CA LYS A 531 0.21 -34.87 14.48
C LYS A 531 0.60 -33.49 14.97
N ILE A 532 -0.35 -32.59 15.21
CA ILE A 532 -0.09 -31.28 15.80
C ILE A 532 0.40 -31.45 17.24
N GLN A 533 -0.26 -32.31 18.03
CA GLN A 533 0.18 -32.65 19.39
C GLN A 533 1.62 -33.20 19.39
N GLU A 534 1.91 -34.21 18.56
CA GLU A 534 3.26 -34.79 18.45
C GLU A 534 4.31 -33.72 18.09
N SER A 535 3.95 -32.78 17.22
CA SER A 535 4.85 -31.69 16.80
C SER A 535 5.15 -30.72 17.94
N LEU A 536 4.16 -30.41 18.77
CA LEU A 536 4.33 -29.57 19.96
C LEU A 536 5.16 -30.30 21.02
N ASP A 537 4.90 -31.59 21.26
CA ASP A 537 5.68 -32.39 22.21
C ASP A 537 7.17 -32.39 21.84
N ILE A 538 7.52 -32.52 20.55
CA ILE A 538 8.90 -32.41 20.06
C ILE A 538 9.53 -31.05 20.41
N LEU A 539 8.75 -29.97 20.38
CA LEU A 539 9.23 -28.64 20.69
C LEU A 539 9.39 -28.44 22.21
N HIS A 540 8.40 -28.89 22.98
CA HIS A 540 8.38 -28.84 24.46
C HIS A 540 9.50 -29.67 25.07
N ASP A 541 9.77 -30.86 24.54
CA ASP A 541 10.90 -31.71 24.96
C ASP A 541 12.26 -31.02 24.75
N GLY A 542 12.32 -30.09 23.79
CA GLY A 542 13.47 -29.22 23.57
C GLY A 542 13.56 -28.01 24.52
N GLY A 543 12.54 -27.76 25.34
CA GLY A 543 12.40 -26.57 26.20
C GLY A 543 11.91 -25.32 25.47
N TYR A 544 11.19 -25.49 24.35
CA TYR A 544 10.69 -24.41 23.52
C TYR A 544 9.17 -24.47 23.38
N VAL A 545 8.55 -23.32 23.10
CA VAL A 545 7.12 -23.14 22.82
C VAL A 545 6.94 -22.48 21.45
N PHE A 546 5.80 -22.70 20.79
CA PHE A 546 5.45 -22.08 19.50
C PHE A 546 4.70 -20.75 19.68
N GLY A 547 3.86 -20.66 20.70
CA GLY A 547 3.25 -19.43 21.22
C GLY A 547 2.02 -18.93 20.47
N ASP A 548 1.96 -19.06 19.13
CA ASP A 548 0.81 -18.63 18.31
C ASP A 548 0.09 -19.82 17.66
N LEU A 549 -0.24 -20.84 18.46
CA LEU A 549 -0.92 -22.03 17.95
C LEU A 549 -2.39 -21.72 17.58
N ARG A 550 -2.70 -21.79 16.28
CA ARG A 550 -4.04 -21.58 15.73
C ARG A 550 -4.18 -22.17 14.33
N ARG A 551 -5.41 -22.44 13.89
CA ARG A 551 -5.70 -23.04 12.57
C ARG A 551 -5.16 -22.24 11.37
N PRO A 552 -5.09 -20.89 11.41
CA PRO A 552 -4.44 -20.11 10.36
C PRO A 552 -2.92 -20.30 10.27
N ASN A 553 -2.25 -20.72 11.35
CA ASN A 553 -0.80 -20.87 11.44
C ASN A 553 -0.33 -22.31 11.15
N VAL A 554 -1.24 -23.18 10.72
CA VAL A 554 -0.93 -24.55 10.31
C VAL A 554 -1.48 -24.77 8.90
N MET A 555 -0.63 -25.23 7.99
CA MET A 555 -0.97 -25.53 6.61
C MET A 555 -0.93 -27.03 6.35
N LEU A 556 -1.82 -27.47 5.45
CA LEU A 556 -1.77 -28.78 4.83
C LEU A 556 -1.30 -28.60 3.39
N MET A 557 -0.14 -29.18 3.06
CA MET A 557 0.42 -29.14 1.71
C MET A 557 -0.46 -29.90 0.71
N ASN A 558 -0.53 -29.39 -0.51
CA ASN A 558 -1.09 -30.11 -1.64
C ASN A 558 -0.22 -31.35 -1.97
N GLY A 559 -0.81 -32.33 -2.66
CA GLY A 559 -0.11 -33.54 -3.11
C GLY A 559 -0.60 -34.84 -2.45
N GLU A 560 0.05 -35.93 -2.84
CA GLU A 560 -0.27 -37.30 -2.44
C GLU A 560 0.42 -37.68 -1.12
N GLY A 561 -0.13 -38.68 -0.44
CA GLY A 561 0.39 -39.21 0.83
C GLY A 561 -0.45 -38.86 2.06
N PRO A 562 -0.10 -39.43 3.22
CA PRO A 562 -0.87 -39.27 4.45
C PRO A 562 -0.95 -37.80 4.90
N LEU A 563 -2.08 -37.38 5.47
CA LEU A 563 -2.32 -35.99 5.88
C LEU A 563 -1.23 -35.48 6.82
N GLU A 564 -0.85 -36.32 7.79
CA GLU A 564 0.16 -36.04 8.80
C GLU A 564 1.54 -35.69 8.23
N SER A 565 1.91 -36.26 7.07
CA SER A 565 3.20 -35.98 6.41
C SER A 565 3.22 -34.62 5.70
N ARG A 566 2.03 -34.07 5.42
CA ARG A 566 1.82 -32.82 4.68
C ARG A 566 1.56 -31.62 5.58
N ILE A 567 1.56 -31.80 6.90
CA ILE A 567 1.37 -30.72 7.86
C ILE A 567 2.64 -29.86 7.94
N ARG A 568 2.47 -28.54 7.87
CA ARG A 568 3.53 -27.55 8.07
C ARG A 568 3.02 -26.45 8.99
N PHE A 569 3.80 -26.12 10.00
CA PHE A 569 3.60 -24.94 10.82
C PHE A 569 4.21 -23.74 10.13
N ILE A 570 3.47 -22.64 10.15
CA ILE A 570 3.86 -21.35 9.59
C ILE A 570 3.70 -20.28 10.67
N ASP A 571 4.42 -19.18 10.53
CA ASP A 571 4.42 -18.06 11.48
C ASP A 571 5.00 -18.39 12.88
N PHE A 572 6.28 -18.10 13.06
CA PHE A 572 7.02 -18.42 14.28
C PHE A 572 7.20 -17.20 15.19
N ASP A 573 6.52 -16.08 14.95
CA ASP A 573 6.84 -14.79 15.57
C ASP A 573 6.78 -14.77 17.10
N TRP A 574 6.08 -15.72 17.73
CA TRP A 574 5.99 -15.89 19.19
C TRP A 574 6.60 -17.20 19.69
N ALA A 575 7.33 -17.91 18.84
CA ALA A 575 8.05 -19.09 19.25
C ALA A 575 9.32 -18.69 20.03
N GLY A 576 9.85 -19.62 20.82
CA GLY A 576 11.13 -19.45 21.48
C GLY A 576 11.20 -20.28 22.75
N LYS A 577 12.19 -19.98 23.61
CA LYS A 577 12.42 -20.73 24.82
C LYS A 577 11.30 -20.46 25.84
N GLU A 578 10.78 -21.51 26.43
CA GLU A 578 9.77 -21.40 27.48
C GLU A 578 10.30 -20.55 28.64
N GLY A 579 9.45 -19.66 29.17
CA GLY A 579 9.85 -18.74 30.24
C GLY A 579 10.48 -17.42 29.77
N GLU A 580 10.90 -17.32 28.50
CA GLU A 580 11.58 -16.13 27.96
C GLU A 580 10.72 -15.33 26.98
N VAL A 581 9.84 -16.00 26.23
CA VAL A 581 8.99 -15.33 25.23
C VAL A 581 7.72 -14.79 25.88
N ARG A 582 7.24 -13.66 25.37
CA ARG A 582 6.01 -12.99 25.85
C ARG A 582 5.04 -12.73 24.71
N TYR A 583 3.75 -12.83 25.02
CA TYR A 583 2.69 -12.36 24.13
C TYR A 583 2.85 -10.87 23.79
N PRO A 584 2.40 -10.42 22.62
CA PRO A 584 2.44 -9.01 22.26
C PRO A 584 1.46 -8.17 23.11
N LEU A 585 1.60 -6.85 23.03
CA LEU A 585 0.75 -5.85 23.72
C LEU A 585 -0.56 -5.54 22.99
N ASN A 586 -0.85 -6.28 21.92
CA ASN A 586 -2.07 -6.17 21.12
C ASN A 586 -2.58 -7.58 20.81
N LEU A 587 -2.67 -8.40 21.84
CA LEU A 587 -3.05 -9.80 21.70
C LEU A 587 -4.53 -9.90 21.33
N SER A 588 -4.87 -10.77 20.37
CA SER A 588 -6.27 -10.91 19.99
C SER A 588 -7.10 -11.42 21.17
N SER A 589 -8.25 -10.78 21.41
CA SER A 589 -9.18 -11.18 22.50
C SER A 589 -9.64 -12.63 22.43
N ARG A 590 -9.57 -13.25 21.24
CA ARG A 590 -9.85 -14.68 21.06
C ARG A 590 -8.77 -15.54 21.71
N ILE A 591 -7.50 -15.22 21.49
CA ILE A 591 -6.38 -15.93 22.11
C ILE A 591 -6.40 -15.70 23.63
N GLU A 592 -6.61 -14.47 24.08
CA GLU A 592 -6.74 -14.14 25.51
C GLU A 592 -7.79 -15.03 26.20
N LYS A 593 -8.99 -15.14 25.61
CA LYS A 593 -10.09 -15.93 26.19
C LYS A 593 -9.82 -17.43 26.17
N VAL A 594 -9.31 -17.96 25.05
CA VAL A 594 -9.09 -19.40 24.87
C VAL A 594 -7.91 -19.87 25.72
N ALA A 595 -6.77 -19.20 25.57
CA ALA A 595 -5.57 -19.52 26.32
C ALA A 595 -5.65 -19.03 27.78
N LYS A 596 -6.62 -18.17 28.14
CA LYS A 596 -6.74 -17.49 29.47
C LYS A 596 -5.42 -16.85 29.89
N VAL A 597 -4.93 -15.99 29.00
CA VAL A 597 -3.67 -15.24 29.14
C VAL A 597 -3.96 -13.77 28.95
N MET A 598 -3.05 -12.93 29.44
CA MET A 598 -3.07 -11.50 29.17
C MET A 598 -1.93 -11.09 28.23
N GLU A 599 -2.08 -9.90 27.66
CA GLU A 599 -1.00 -9.21 26.96
C GLU A 599 0.28 -9.16 27.80
N TRP A 600 1.42 -9.30 27.14
CA TRP A 600 2.76 -9.31 27.76
C TRP A 600 3.05 -10.46 28.74
N GLU A 601 2.12 -11.40 28.93
CA GLU A 601 2.35 -12.58 29.74
C GLU A 601 3.39 -13.51 29.09
N ILE A 602 4.13 -14.25 29.92
CA ILE A 602 5.12 -15.22 29.46
C ILE A 602 4.40 -16.39 28.80
N VAL A 603 4.85 -16.80 27.62
CA VAL A 603 4.32 -17.97 26.93
C VAL A 603 4.78 -19.23 27.64
N GLN A 604 3.83 -20.08 28.01
CA GLN A 604 4.04 -21.36 28.71
C GLN A 604 3.37 -22.49 27.95
N ARG A 605 3.84 -23.72 28.14
CA ARG A 605 3.26 -24.93 27.55
C ARG A 605 1.76 -25.06 27.81
N GLU A 606 1.30 -24.74 29.02
CA GLU A 606 -0.11 -24.85 29.41
C GLU A 606 -1.03 -23.92 28.60
N HIS A 607 -0.47 -22.87 27.97
CA HIS A 607 -1.20 -22.00 27.06
C HIS A 607 -1.45 -22.71 25.73
N GLU A 608 -0.45 -23.44 25.23
CA GLU A 608 -0.52 -24.19 23.98
C GLU A 608 -1.43 -25.41 24.10
N ASP A 609 -1.42 -26.10 25.25
CA ASP A 609 -2.35 -27.21 25.50
C ASP A 609 -3.82 -26.75 25.42
N ARG A 610 -4.13 -25.56 25.96
CA ARG A 610 -5.46 -24.95 25.86
C ARG A 610 -5.82 -24.53 24.44
N LEU A 611 -4.87 -23.96 23.71
CA LEU A 611 -5.05 -23.58 22.30
C LEU A 611 -5.27 -24.81 21.42
N LEU A 612 -4.52 -25.87 21.65
CA LEU A 612 -4.62 -27.13 20.93
C LEU A 612 -5.99 -27.76 21.11
N GLU A 613 -6.45 -27.91 22.35
CA GLU A 613 -7.77 -28.47 22.63
C GLU A 613 -8.87 -27.66 21.93
N ALA A 614 -8.77 -26.33 21.98
CA ALA A 614 -9.71 -25.45 21.29
C ALA A 614 -9.67 -25.62 19.76
N MET A 615 -8.53 -25.95 19.16
CA MET A 615 -8.41 -26.16 17.71
C MET A 615 -9.22 -27.35 17.21
N LYS A 616 -9.56 -28.32 18.06
CA LYS A 616 -10.28 -29.54 17.66
C LYS A 616 -11.67 -29.23 17.12
N GLY A 617 -12.43 -28.37 17.82
CA GLY A 617 -13.84 -28.07 17.53
C GLY A 617 -14.07 -27.16 16.31
N PRO A 618 -15.32 -27.04 15.82
CA PRO A 618 -15.65 -26.34 14.56
C PRO A 618 -15.37 -24.83 14.59
N HIS A 619 -15.17 -24.27 15.80
CA HIS A 619 -14.84 -22.88 16.06
C HIS A 619 -13.41 -22.71 16.60
N GLY A 620 -12.51 -23.64 16.26
CA GLY A 620 -11.13 -23.60 16.73
C GLY A 620 -10.40 -22.31 16.33
N PRO A 621 -9.52 -21.79 17.22
CA PRO A 621 -8.85 -20.50 17.08
C PRO A 621 -8.20 -20.30 15.71
#